data_AF-A0A0K0DDZ1-F1
#
_entry.id   AF-A0A0K0DDZ1-F1
#
_cell.length_a   1.000
_cell.length_b   1.000
_cell.length_c   1.000
_cell.angle_alpha   90.00
_cell.angle_beta   90.00
_cell.angle_gamma   90.00
#
_symmetry.space_group_name_H-M   'P 1'
#
loop_
_entity.id
_entity.type
_entity.pdbx_description
1 polymer ?
#
loop_
_entity_poly.entity_id
_entity_poly.type
_entity_poly.pdbx_seq_one_letter_code
_entity_poly.pdbx_strand_id
1 'polypeptide(L)' 'MANDECDFGMGLELGYWLFLANHESLDKLAYRILSTAYTLLKRDEYKKILDLQMSSGVRRRKELGAKR' A
#
# COMPACT_ATOMS: atom_id res chain seq x y z
N MET A 1 1.19 -9.32 16.40
CA MET A 1 1.32 -8.64 17.71
C MET A 1 0.44 -7.38 17.69
N ALA A 2 0.82 -6.25 17.08
CA ALA A 2 -0.03 -5.03 17.13
C ALA A 2 -1.44 -5.12 16.51
N ASN A 3 -1.64 -5.83 15.40
CA ASN A 3 -2.99 -6.03 14.82
C ASN A 3 -3.91 -6.90 15.71
N ASP A 4 -3.30 -7.70 16.58
CA ASP A 4 -4.00 -8.56 17.57
C ASP A 4 -4.35 -7.75 18.84
N GLU A 5 -3.62 -6.66 19.08
CA GLU A 5 -3.84 -5.69 20.18
C GLU A 5 -4.79 -4.55 19.77
N CYS A 6 -5.49 -4.66 18.62
CA CYS A 6 -6.31 -3.60 18.03
C CYS A 6 -5.55 -2.32 17.61
N ASP A 7 -4.22 -2.35 17.55
CA ASP A 7 -3.40 -1.23 17.08
C ASP A 7 -3.28 -1.22 15.55
N PHE A 8 -4.41 -0.94 14.90
CA PHE A 8 -4.53 -0.92 13.43
C PHE A 8 -3.83 0.31 12.81
N GLY A 9 -3.58 1.36 13.60
CA GLY A 9 -2.87 2.57 13.18
C GLY A 9 -1.40 2.30 12.85
N MET A 10 -0.74 1.41 13.60
CA MET A 10 0.67 1.08 13.36
C MET A 10 0.87 0.38 12.00
N GLY A 11 -0.07 -0.51 11.62
CA GLY A 11 -0.08 -1.13 10.30
C GLY A 11 -0.31 -0.11 9.19
N LEU A 12 -1.21 0.85 9.40
CA LEU A 12 -1.49 1.91 8.44
C LEU A 12 -0.24 2.78 8.17
N GLU A 13 0.43 3.24 9.23
CA GLU A 13 1.66 4.04 9.13
C GLU A 13 2.77 3.28 8.41
N LEU A 14 3.05 2.03 8.81
CA LEU A 14 4.06 1.20 8.13
C LEU A 14 3.72 0.98 6.65
N GLY A 15 2.45 0.74 6.34
CA GLY A 15 1.96 0.60 4.98
C GLY A 15 2.22 1.85 4.13
N TYR A 16 2.01 3.05 4.71
CA TYR A 16 2.30 4.32 4.07
C TYR A 16 3.80 4.57 3.87
N TRP A 17 4.65 4.21 4.83
CA TRP A 17 6.10 4.31 4.68
C TRP A 17 6.62 3.41 3.56
N LEU A 18 6.13 2.17 3.48
CA LEU A 18 6.48 1.24 2.40
C LEU A 18 5.93 1.73 1.05
N PHE A 19 4.73 2.32 1.05
CA PHE A 19 4.15 2.98 -0.11
C PHE A 19 5.09 4.11 -0.59
N LEU A 20 5.51 5.02 0.28
CA LEU A 20 6.40 6.14 -0.04
C LEU A 20 7.81 5.70 -0.48
N ALA A 21 8.30 4.57 0.02
CA ALA A 21 9.61 4.02 -0.36
C ALA A 21 9.70 3.61 -1.85
N ASN A 22 8.56 3.42 -2.52
CA ASN A 22 8.44 3.21 -3.97
C ASN A 22 9.33 2.08 -4.54
N HIS A 23 9.52 1.01 -3.77
CA HIS A 23 10.23 -0.20 -4.21
C HIS A 23 9.27 -1.29 -4.70
N GLU A 24 9.56 -1.84 -5.89
CA GLU A 24 8.77 -2.92 -6.51
C GLU A 24 8.53 -4.14 -5.61
N SER A 25 9.57 -4.55 -4.90
CA SER A 25 9.53 -5.72 -4.00
C SER A 25 8.63 -5.47 -2.79
N LEU A 26 8.42 -4.20 -2.42
CA LEU A 26 7.66 -3.77 -1.25
C LEU A 26 6.21 -3.42 -1.59
N ASP A 27 5.87 -3.16 -2.86
CA ASP A 27 4.50 -2.83 -3.29
C ASP A 27 3.49 -3.91 -2.86
N LYS A 28 3.84 -5.21 -3.03
CA LYS A 28 2.98 -6.33 -2.58
C LYS A 28 2.77 -6.34 -1.06
N LEU A 29 3.82 -6.01 -0.30
CA LEU A 29 3.76 -5.98 1.16
C LEU A 29 2.96 -4.77 1.65
N ALA A 30 3.21 -3.59 1.10
CA ALA A 30 2.49 -2.36 1.36
C ALA A 30 0.99 -2.53 1.06
N TYR A 31 0.65 -3.16 -0.08
CA TYR A 31 -0.72 -3.46 -0.45
C TYR A 31 -1.43 -4.29 0.62
N ARG A 32 -0.80 -5.39 1.03
CA ARG A 32 -1.39 -6.34 1.96
C ARG A 32 -1.62 -5.70 3.34
N ILE A 33 -0.64 -4.91 3.80
CA ILE A 33 -0.72 -4.20 5.07
C ILE A 33 -1.82 -3.13 5.02
N LEU A 34 -1.81 -2.26 4.01
CA LEU A 34 -2.79 -1.17 3.87
C LEU A 34 -4.22 -1.70 3.65
N SER A 35 -4.40 -2.72 2.80
CA SER A 35 -5.70 -3.34 2.54
C SER A 35 -6.29 -3.97 3.81
N THR A 36 -5.45 -4.60 4.63
CA THR A 36 -5.85 -5.18 5.93
C THR A 36 -6.20 -4.08 6.92
N ALA A 37 -5.38 -3.03 7.05
CA ALA A 37 -5.65 -1.89 7.91
C ALA A 37 -6.96 -1.18 7.52
N TYR A 38 -7.18 -0.87 6.24
CA TYR A 38 -8.41 -0.22 5.78
C TYR A 38 -9.66 -1.06 6.02
N THR A 39 -9.57 -2.39 5.87
CA THR A 39 -10.69 -3.30 6.17
C THR A 39 -11.02 -3.29 7.67
N LEU A 40 -10.00 -3.27 8.54
CA LEU A 40 -10.17 -3.26 10.00
C LEU A 40 -10.68 -1.90 10.53
N LEU A 41 -10.28 -0.79 9.89
CA LEU A 41 -10.81 0.54 10.18
C LEU A 41 -12.20 0.80 9.58
N LYS A 42 -12.83 -0.17 8.89
CA LYS A 42 -14.10 -0.01 8.14
C LYS A 42 -14.05 1.17 7.15
N ARG A 43 -12.93 1.32 6.46
CA ARG A 43 -12.63 2.40 5.51
C ARG A 43 -12.52 1.85 4.08
N ASP A 44 -13.56 1.18 3.60
CA ASP A 44 -13.58 0.49 2.31
C ASP A 44 -13.36 1.40 1.09
N GLU A 45 -13.78 2.67 1.17
CA GLU A 45 -13.54 3.65 0.09
C GLU A 45 -12.04 3.92 -0.13
N TYR A 46 -11.25 3.95 0.94
CA TYR A 46 -9.80 4.13 0.85
C TYR A 46 -9.11 2.89 0.27
N LYS A 47 -9.65 1.70 0.52
CA LYS A 47 -9.18 0.47 -0.11
C LYS A 47 -9.38 0.52 -1.62
N LYS A 48 -10.52 0.99 -2.12
CA LYS A 48 -10.77 1.18 -3.57
C LYS A 48 -9.78 2.16 -4.20
N ILE A 49 -9.49 3.27 -3.52
CA ILE A 49 -8.49 4.25 -3.99
C ILE A 49 -7.10 3.62 -4.02
N LEU A 50 -6.75 2.85 -3.00
CA LEU A 50 -5.48 2.13 -2.93
C LEU A 50 -5.33 1.12 -4.08
N ASP A 51 -6.37 0.34 -4.38
CA ASP A 51 -6.41 -0.60 -5.50
C ASP A 51 -6.19 0.13 -6.84
N LEU A 52 -6.82 1.28 -7.04
CA LEU A 52 -6.63 2.11 -8.23
C LEU A 52 -5.20 2.67 -8.31
N GLN A 53 -4.64 3.12 -7.19
CA GLN A 53 -3.28 3.68 -7.14
C GLN A 53 -2.20 2.63 -7.38
N MET A 54 -2.37 1.42 -6.84
CA MET A 54 -1.44 0.31 -7.04
C MET A 54 -1.63 -0.43 -8.36
N SER A 55 -2.69 -0.11 -9.12
CA SER A 55 -2.92 -0.68 -10.45
C SER A 55 -1.79 -0.31 -11.42
N SER A 56 -1.45 -1.26 -12.27
CA SER A 56 -0.32 -1.19 -13.19
C SER A 56 -0.42 0.01 -14.13
N GLY A 57 0.42 1.02 -13.91
CA GLY A 57 0.56 2.20 -14.77
C GLY A 57 0.35 3.55 -14.07
N VAL A 58 -0.31 3.57 -12.90
CA VAL A 58 -0.55 4.82 -12.15
C VAL A 58 0.66 5.20 -11.29
N ARG A 59 1.23 4.21 -10.60
CA ARG A 59 2.31 4.43 -9.61
C ARG A 59 3.70 4.46 -10.22
N ARG A 60 4.04 3.43 -10.99
CA ARG A 60 5.23 3.39 -11.83
C ARG A 60 4.79 3.53 -13.26
N ARG A 61 4.92 4.76 -13.78
CA ARG A 61 4.86 4.99 -15.22
C ARG A 61 5.89 4.04 -15.84
N LYS A 62 5.47 3.07 -16.66
CA LYS A 62 6.39 2.17 -17.39
C LYS A 62 7.21 2.91 -18.46
N GLU A 63 7.13 4.24 -18.52
CA GLU A 63 7.87 5.09 -19.43
C GLU A 63 9.18 5.55 -18.79
N LEU A 64 10.14 4.64 -18.71
CA LEU A 64 11.55 4.94 -18.93
C LEU A 64 12.26 3.59 -18.96
N GLY A 65 12.08 2.91 -20.09
CA GLY A 65 13.17 2.12 -20.64
C GLY A 65 14.36 3.04 -20.78
N ALA A 66 15.19 3.14 -19.74
CA ALA A 66 16.53 3.64 -19.85
C ALA A 66 17.34 2.57 -20.60
N LYS A 67 17.16 2.55 -21.92
CA LYS A 67 18.22 2.14 -22.84
C LYS A 67 19.43 3.01 -22.48
N ARG A 68 20.43 2.41 -21.84
CA ARG A 68 21.81 2.85 -21.86
C ARG A 68 22.67 1.66 -22.21
#